data_AF-A0A847XRH2-F1
#
_entry.id   AF-A0A847XRH2-F1
#
_cell.length_a   1.000
_cell.length_b   1.000
_cell.length_c   1.000
_cell.angle_alpha   90.00
_cell.angle_beta   90.00
_cell.angle_gamma   90.00
#
_symmetry.space_group_name_H-M   'P 1'
#
loop_
_entity.id
_entity.type
_entity.pdbx_description
1 polymer ?
#
loop_
_entity_poly.entity_id
_entity_poly.type
_entity_poly.pdbx_seq_one_letter_code
_entity_poly.pdbx_strand_id
1 'polypeptide(L)' 'MARNSNVIKRDEVVIRFSGDSGDGMQLAGTLFSDTAALFGNDLSTFPDFPAEIRAPQGTVGGVSGFQIHLGCSKIKT' A
#
# COMPACT_ATOMS: atom_id res chain seq x y z
N MET A 1 -27.69 -17.07 1.50
CA MET A 1 -27.90 -15.94 2.43
C MET A 1 -26.79 -14.94 2.19
N ALA A 2 -27.09 -13.73 1.72
CA ALA A 2 -26.08 -12.70 1.50
C ALA A 2 -25.56 -12.21 2.87
N ARG A 3 -24.23 -12.17 3.06
CA ARG A 3 -23.64 -11.55 4.26
C ARG A 3 -23.99 -10.07 4.24
N ASN A 4 -24.75 -9.60 5.23
CA ASN A 4 -24.88 -8.17 5.51
C ASN A 4 -23.51 -7.64 5.92
N SER A 5 -22.85 -6.94 5.01
CA SER A 5 -21.54 -6.33 5.22
C SER A 5 -21.76 -4.93 5.79
N ASN A 6 -21.20 -4.63 6.96
CA ASN A 6 -21.31 -3.31 7.56
C ASN A 6 -20.36 -2.35 6.82
N VAL A 7 -20.90 -1.55 5.89
CA VAL A 7 -20.11 -0.64 5.05
C VAL A 7 -19.82 0.65 5.82
N ILE A 8 -18.55 0.88 6.11
CA ILE A 8 -18.08 2.11 6.77
C ILE A 8 -17.53 3.06 5.70
N LYS A 9 -18.13 4.24 5.56
CA LYS A 9 -17.59 5.30 4.70
C LYS A 9 -16.40 5.96 5.38
N ARG A 10 -15.35 6.25 4.60
CA ARG A 10 -14.13 6.94 5.04
C ARG A 10 -13.74 7.95 3.97
N ASP A 11 -13.29 9.13 4.40
CA ASP A 11 -12.82 10.19 3.50
C ASP A 11 -11.37 9.97 3.06
N GLU A 12 -10.58 9.30 3.91
CA GLU A 12 -9.21 8.88 3.66
C GLU A 12 -8.95 7.49 4.24
N VAL A 13 -8.00 6.76 3.65
CA VAL A 13 -7.57 5.43 4.09
C VAL A 13 -6.07 5.25 3.88
N VAL A 14 -5.47 4.41 4.73
CA VAL A 14 -4.07 3.98 4.57
C VAL A 14 -4.06 2.50 4.19
N ILE A 15 -3.36 2.18 3.10
CA ILE A 15 -3.16 0.83 2.59
C ILE A 15 -1.67 0.51 2.66
N ARG A 16 -1.31 -0.69 3.13
CA ARG A 16 0.07 -1.18 3.10
C ARG A 16 0.12 -2.51 2.35
N PHE A 17 0.87 -2.53 1.26
CA PHE A 17 1.31 -3.76 0.61
C PHE A 17 2.55 -4.26 1.32
N SER A 18 2.58 -5.55 1.66
CA SER A 18 3.69 -6.22 2.34
C SER A 18 3.90 -7.60 1.76
N GLY A 19 5.17 -7.97 1.56
CA GLY A 19 5.57 -9.22 0.93
C GLY A 19 7.09 -9.39 0.96
N ASP A 20 7.58 -10.55 0.55
CA ASP A 20 9.02 -10.81 0.54
C ASP A 20 9.69 -9.93 -0.52
N SER A 21 10.96 -9.61 -0.30
CA SER A 21 11.76 -8.86 -1.27
C SER A 21 11.81 -9.62 -2.59
N GLY A 22 11.37 -8.96 -3.67
CA GLY A 22 11.24 -9.56 -4.99
C GLY A 22 9.80 -9.94 -5.38
N ASP A 23 8.85 -9.95 -4.45
CA ASP A 23 7.43 -10.25 -4.74
C ASP A 23 6.71 -9.09 -5.45
N GLY A 24 7.36 -7.93 -5.59
CA GLY A 24 6.85 -6.81 -6.36
C GLY A 24 5.91 -5.87 -5.59
N MET A 25 6.05 -5.75 -4.26
CA MET A 25 5.23 -4.81 -3.46
C MET A 25 5.35 -3.35 -3.93
N GLN A 26 6.52 -2.98 -4.44
CA GLN A 26 6.75 -1.65 -5.01
C GLN A 26 6.01 -1.49 -6.33
N LEU A 27 6.04 -2.50 -7.21
CA LEU A 27 5.30 -2.48 -8.47
C LEU A 27 3.79 -2.41 -8.22
N ALA A 28 3.27 -3.26 -7.33
CA ALA A 28 1.86 -3.26 -6.95
C ALA A 28 1.44 -1.91 -6.34
N GLY A 29 2.25 -1.38 -5.43
CA GLY A 29 2.04 -0.09 -4.81
C GLY A 29 2.03 1.07 -5.82
N THR A 30 3.01 1.13 -6.71
CA THR A 30 3.07 2.15 -7.78
C THR A 30 1.87 2.06 -8.72
N LEU A 31 1.54 0.88 -9.24
CA LEU A 31 0.38 0.73 -10.13
C LEU A 31 -0.94 1.11 -9.45
N PHE A 32 -1.08 0.78 -8.16
CA PHE A 32 -2.25 1.19 -7.37
C PHE A 32 -2.29 2.71 -7.21
N SER A 33 -1.18 3.33 -6.82
CA SER A 33 -1.07 4.79 -6.67
C SER A 33 -1.39 5.52 -7.98
N ASP A 34 -0.80 5.09 -9.09
CA ASP A 34 -1.04 5.68 -10.41
C ASP A 34 -2.52 5.58 -10.79
N THR A 35 -3.13 4.41 -10.55
CA THR A 35 -4.55 4.20 -10.77
C THR A 35 -5.40 5.12 -9.88
N ALA A 36 -5.11 5.20 -8.58
CA ALA A 36 -5.84 6.05 -7.64
C ALA A 36 -5.76 7.53 -8.02
N ALA A 37 -4.59 8.00 -8.46
CA ALA A 37 -4.39 9.35 -8.98
C ALA A 37 -5.18 9.60 -10.28
N LEU A 38 -5.21 8.63 -11.20
CA LEU A 38 -6.04 8.71 -12.41
C LEU A 38 -7.54 8.84 -12.10
N PHE A 39 -8.01 8.25 -10.99
CA PHE A 39 -9.38 8.41 -10.50
C PHE A 39 -9.60 9.71 -9.69
N GLY A 40 -8.59 10.56 -9.55
CA GLY A 40 -8.68 11.88 -8.92
C GLY A 40 -8.54 11.87 -7.39
N ASN A 41 -8.02 10.80 -6.80
CA ASN A 41 -7.70 10.79 -5.37
C ASN A 41 -6.40 11.56 -5.13
N ASP A 42 -6.35 12.32 -4.04
CA ASP A 42 -5.08 12.82 -3.54
C ASP A 42 -4.39 11.71 -2.75
N LEU A 43 -3.05 11.66 -2.82
CA LEU A 43 -2.30 10.57 -2.23
C LEU A 43 -0.90 10.96 -1.79
N SER A 44 -0.36 10.18 -0.85
CA SER A 44 1.05 10.17 -0.48
C SER A 44 1.55 8.75 -0.33
N THR A 45 2.77 8.50 -0.78
CA THR A 45 3.38 7.17 -0.85
C THR A 45 4.62 7.07 0.00
N PHE A 46 4.75 5.95 0.71
CA PHE A 46 5.88 5.64 1.59
C PHE A 46 6.40 4.25 1.24
N PRO A 47 7.34 4.14 0.30
CA PRO A 47 8.00 2.88 0.02
C PRO A 47 8.92 2.48 1.19
N ASP A 48 8.91 1.19 1.53
CA ASP A 48 9.70 0.60 2.60
C ASP A 48 10.53 -0.55 2.01
N PHE A 49 11.86 -0.41 2.07
CA PHE A 49 12.79 -1.37 1.50
C PHE A 49 13.51 -2.10 2.64
N PRO A 50 13.69 -3.43 2.54
CA PRO A 50 14.40 -4.19 3.56
C PRO A 50 15.83 -3.67 3.71
N ALA A 51 16.30 -3.60 4.95
CA ALA A 51 17.68 -3.22 5.24
C ALA A 51 18.70 -4.27 4.76
N GLU A 52 18.25 -5.52 4.57
CA GLU A 52 19.11 -6.64 4.20
C GLU A 52 18.94 -7.02 2.73
N ILE A 53 19.99 -6.80 1.94
CA ILE A 53 20.01 -7.03 0.49
C ILE A 53 19.84 -8.53 0.14
N ARG A 54 20.08 -9.43 1.09
CA ARG A 54 20.06 -10.89 0.91
C ARG A 54 19.51 -11.65 2.13
N ALA A 55 18.43 -11.15 2.71
CA ALA A 55 17.76 -11.86 3.79
C ALA A 55 17.34 -13.27 3.32
N PRO A 56 17.47 -14.31 4.18
CA PRO A 56 16.90 -15.61 3.89
C PRO A 56 15.38 -15.49 3.63
N GLN A 57 14.87 -16.26 2.67
CA GLN A 57 13.44 -16.22 2.32
C GLN A 57 12.55 -16.53 3.52
N GLY A 58 11.41 -15.82 3.62
CA GLY A 58 10.49 -15.93 4.74
C GLY A 58 10.99 -15.34 6.06
N THR A 59 12.05 -14.52 6.06
CA THR A 59 12.51 -13.79 7.26
C THR A 59 12.02 -12.35 7.26
N VAL A 60 11.81 -11.82 8.47
CA VAL A 60 11.35 -10.42 8.66
C VAL A 60 12.34 -9.42 8.04
N GLY A 61 13.64 -9.73 8.05
CA GLY A 61 14.67 -8.87 7.44
C GLY A 61 14.55 -8.73 5.93
N GLY A 62 13.85 -9.68 5.27
CA GLY A 62 13.60 -9.68 3.84
C GLY A 62 12.24 -9.14 3.42
N VAL A 63 11.40 -8.73 4.36
CA VAL A 63 10.07 -8.19 4.04
C VAL A 63 10.20 -6.76 3.53
N SER A 64 9.52 -6.49 2.43
CA SER A 64 9.40 -5.14 1.86
C SER A 64 7.97 -4.63 2.00
N GLY A 65 7.80 -3.31 1.91
CA GLY A 65 6.51 -2.67 2.03
C GLY A 65 6.30 -1.51 1.06
N PHE A 66 5.04 -1.20 0.81
CA PHE A 66 4.64 0.02 0.15
C PHE A 66 3.36 0.54 0.78
N GLN A 67 3.44 1.69 1.44
CA GLN A 67 2.29 2.32 2.08
C GLN A 67 1.77 3.48 1.25
N ILE A 68 0.44 3.59 1.20
CA ILE A 68 -0.28 4.63 0.48
C ILE A 68 -1.29 5.22 1.44
N HIS A 69 -1.24 6.53 1.62
CA HIS A 69 -2.33 7.30 2.20
C HIS A 69 -3.09 7.94 1.05
N LEU A 70 -4.39 7.66 0.91
CA LEU A 70 -5.22 8.21 -0.17
C LEU A 70 -6.57 8.70 0.35
N GLY A 71 -7.11 9.73 -0.29
CA GLY A 71 -8.39 10.32 0.10
C GLY A 71 -9.03 11.16 -1.00
N CYS A 72 -10.30 11.50 -0.78
CA CYS A 72 -11.08 12.36 -1.68
C CYS A 72 -10.76 13.85 -1.52
N SER A 73 -10.02 14.21 -0.47
CA SER A 73 -9.58 15.56 -0.14
C SER A 73 -8.06 15.57 0.03
N LYS A 74 -7.50 16.78 0.17
CA LYS A 74 -6.05 16.95 0.29
C LYS A 74 -5.46 16.15 1.46
N ILE A 75 -4.55 15.24 1.15
CA ILE A 75 -3.79 14.45 2.13
C ILE A 75 -2.71 15.32 2.76
N LYS A 76 -2.63 15.29 4.09
CA LYS A 76 -1.56 15.92 4.88
C LYS A 76 -0.77 14.82 5.58
N THR A 77 0.53 14.82 5.35
CA THR A 77 1.48 13.84 5.89
C THR A 77 2.41 14.45 6.91
#